data_AF-A0A1F7GKG9-F1
#
_entry.id   AF-A0A1F7GKG9-F1
#
_cell.length_a   1.000
_cell.length_b   1.000
_cell.length_c   1.000
_cell.angle_alpha   90.00
_cell.angle_beta   90.00
_cell.angle_gamma   90.00
#
_symmetry.space_group_name_H-M   'P 1'
#
loop_
_entity.id
_entity.type
_entity.pdbx_description
1 polymer ?
#
loop_
_entity_poly.entity_id
_entity_poly.type
_entity_poly.pdbx_seq_one_letter_code
_entity_poly.pdbx_strand_id
1 'polypeptide(L)'
;MSLLKHIHFMTITVISIGIVSGFLFVNYGNKVRNTFLASATYTPTTPTPTILPSAKEEVISSDSPDGKKKLTLKKIREGSLTAYSVFTSDIPEVASPSEVLIYEATIDSSQRLSIPYNTWSPDDAYVFLQEDSQAGRDYYVFSSTGGSFANGEQYLHIRDLFTKGRPEFTLTEVTGWAAPYLLIVNTITTDGTEGPSFWFDLSSQSFIQLSTRFN
;
A
#
# COMPACT_ATOMS: atom_id res chain seq x y z
N MET A 1 -11.89 36.15 -7.84
CA MET A 1 -11.57 35.83 -9.25
C MET A 1 -10.06 35.64 -9.38
N SER A 2 -9.57 34.49 -8.91
CA SER A 2 -8.14 34.18 -8.81
C SER A 2 -7.98 32.68 -8.61
N LEU A 3 -8.01 31.90 -9.70
CA LEU A 3 -7.59 30.50 -9.69
C LEU A 3 -7.32 29.98 -11.11
N LEU A 4 -6.70 30.81 -11.96
CA LEU A 4 -6.31 30.44 -13.31
C LEU A 4 -4.88 30.91 -13.65
N LYS A 5 -3.96 30.79 -12.68
CA LYS A 5 -2.53 31.14 -12.83
C LYS A 5 -1.56 30.10 -12.24
N HIS A 6 -1.99 28.85 -12.05
CA HIS A 6 -1.11 27.80 -11.49
C HIS A 6 -0.99 26.54 -12.37
N ILE A 7 -1.39 26.61 -13.64
CA ILE A 7 -1.41 25.44 -14.56
C ILE A 7 -0.30 25.51 -15.66
N HIS A 8 0.63 26.47 -15.60
CA HIS A 8 1.65 26.63 -16.66
C HIS A 8 3.11 26.47 -16.23
N PHE A 9 3.41 25.80 -15.11
CA PHE A 9 4.79 25.71 -14.60
C PHE A 9 5.47 24.32 -14.62
N MET A 10 4.85 23.29 -15.20
CA MET A 10 5.50 21.97 -15.28
C MET A 10 5.42 21.35 -16.67
N THR A 11 6.04 22.00 -17.66
CA THR A 11 6.18 21.41 -19.01
C THR A 11 7.38 21.93 -19.80
N ILE A 12 8.50 22.34 -19.15
CA ILE A 12 9.73 22.73 -19.88
C ILE A 12 10.99 22.35 -19.07
N THR A 13 11.32 21.05 -18.97
CA THR A 13 12.67 20.60 -18.52
C THR A 13 13.09 19.24 -19.11
N VAL A 14 12.85 18.95 -20.39
CA VAL A 14 13.29 17.67 -21.02
C VAL A 14 14.00 17.84 -22.37
N ILE A 15 14.39 19.05 -22.81
CA ILE A 15 15.09 19.20 -24.10
C ILE A 15 16.29 20.14 -23.97
N SER A 16 17.39 19.67 -23.37
CA SER A 16 18.70 20.33 -23.46
C SER A 16 19.88 19.51 -22.91
N ILE A 17 19.91 18.19 -23.16
CA ILE A 17 21.16 17.39 -23.07
C ILE A 17 21.31 16.57 -24.35
N GLY A 18 21.59 17.28 -25.42
CA GLY A 18 22.04 16.74 -26.69
C GLY A 18 22.74 17.90 -27.39
N ILE A 19 23.95 17.68 -27.90
CA ILE A 19 24.86 18.68 -28.50
C ILE A 19 25.89 19.27 -27.51
N VAL A 20 26.71 18.45 -26.82
CA VAL A 20 28.13 18.79 -26.51
C VAL A 20 28.95 17.51 -26.34
N SER A 21 29.17 16.73 -27.40
CA SER A 21 30.18 15.63 -27.38
C SER A 21 30.65 15.31 -28.79
N GLY A 22 31.00 16.32 -29.57
CA GLY A 22 31.34 16.14 -30.98
C GLY A 22 32.41 17.09 -31.45
N PHE A 23 33.54 17.21 -30.76
CA PHE A 23 34.79 17.72 -31.32
C PHE A 23 35.97 17.23 -30.47
N LEU A 24 37.12 17.01 -31.12
CA LEU A 24 38.41 16.51 -30.60
C LEU A 24 38.70 15.02 -30.84
N PHE A 25 38.68 14.60 -32.10
CA PHE A 25 39.64 13.59 -32.57
C PHE A 25 40.40 14.16 -33.77
N VAL A 26 41.56 14.75 -33.51
CA VAL A 26 42.57 15.10 -34.51
C VAL A 26 43.91 14.53 -34.05
N ASN A 27 44.38 13.58 -34.86
CA ASN A 27 45.75 13.14 -35.09
C ASN A 27 46.85 13.74 -34.19
N TYR A 28 47.52 12.85 -33.44
CA TYR A 28 48.98 12.91 -33.29
C TYR A 28 49.56 11.53 -33.56
N GLY A 29 50.32 11.43 -34.64
CA GLY A 29 51.04 10.23 -35.03
C GLY A 29 52.44 10.15 -34.45
N ASN A 30 52.82 8.90 -34.17
CA ASN A 30 54.11 8.26 -34.40
C ASN A 30 55.22 8.20 -33.32
N LYS A 31 55.64 6.92 -33.19
CA LYS A 31 56.91 6.33 -32.75
C LYS A 31 57.22 6.34 -31.26
N VAL A 32 57.19 5.15 -30.62
CA VAL A 32 58.41 4.53 -30.04
C VAL A 32 58.31 2.99 -30.00
N ARG A 33 59.33 2.36 -30.60
CA ARG A 33 59.97 1.04 -30.44
C ARG A 33 59.26 -0.13 -29.73
N ASN A 34 59.28 -1.27 -30.43
CA ASN A 34 59.21 -2.62 -29.87
C ASN A 34 60.30 -2.83 -28.82
N THR A 35 59.90 -3.12 -27.58
CA THR A 35 60.69 -3.90 -26.63
C THR A 35 59.78 -4.98 -26.07
N PHE A 36 59.99 -6.23 -26.49
CA PHE A 36 59.38 -7.39 -25.86
C PHE A 36 60.00 -7.57 -24.47
N LEU A 37 59.17 -7.49 -23.43
CA LEU A 37 59.51 -7.95 -22.09
C LEU A 37 58.33 -8.77 -21.54
N ALA A 38 58.69 -9.83 -20.83
CA ALA A 38 57.90 -11.00 -20.43
C ALA A 38 56.41 -10.77 -20.13
N SER A 39 55.58 -11.67 -20.67
CA SER A 39 54.17 -11.84 -20.32
C SER A 39 54.02 -12.12 -18.82
N ALA A 40 53.71 -11.09 -18.04
CA ALA A 40 52.99 -11.30 -16.79
C ALA A 40 51.55 -11.67 -17.18
N THR A 41 51.13 -12.88 -16.84
CA THR A 41 49.74 -13.31 -16.98
C THR A 41 48.89 -12.51 -15.99
N TYR A 42 48.43 -11.33 -16.41
CA TYR A 42 47.33 -10.65 -15.75
C TYR A 42 46.06 -11.42 -16.10
N THR A 43 45.57 -12.25 -15.19
CA THR A 43 44.18 -12.67 -15.26
C THR A 43 43.33 -11.42 -15.03
N PRO A 44 42.51 -10.97 -16.01
CA PRO A 44 41.53 -9.94 -15.72
C PRO A 44 40.58 -10.53 -14.68
N THR A 45 40.61 -10.05 -13.44
CA THR A 45 39.50 -10.26 -12.52
C THR A 45 38.31 -9.57 -13.14
N THR A 46 37.50 -10.36 -13.86
CA THR A 46 36.18 -9.93 -14.31
C THR A 46 35.47 -9.41 -13.07
N PRO A 47 34.99 -8.15 -13.05
CA PRO A 47 34.22 -7.69 -11.91
C PRO A 47 33.01 -8.61 -11.79
N THR A 48 33.00 -9.44 -10.75
CA THR A 48 31.82 -10.20 -10.38
C THR A 48 30.72 -9.18 -10.21
N PRO A 49 29.58 -9.28 -10.94
CA PRO A 49 28.47 -8.37 -10.73
C PRO A 49 28.11 -8.43 -9.25
N THR A 50 28.24 -7.31 -8.55
CA THR A 50 27.71 -7.17 -7.20
C THR A 50 26.21 -7.39 -7.33
N ILE A 51 25.75 -8.57 -6.90
CA ILE A 51 24.32 -8.85 -6.79
C ILE A 51 23.81 -7.85 -5.75
N LEU A 52 23.13 -6.79 -6.20
CA LEU A 52 22.42 -5.90 -5.30
C LEU A 52 21.41 -6.77 -4.55
N PRO A 53 21.31 -6.69 -3.21
CA PRO A 53 20.30 -7.45 -2.49
C PRO A 53 18.92 -7.09 -3.04
N SER A 54 18.29 -8.03 -3.74
CA SER A 54 16.90 -7.89 -4.18
C SER A 54 16.02 -7.77 -2.94
N ALA A 55 15.20 -6.73 -2.88
CA ALA A 55 14.21 -6.61 -1.82
C ALA A 55 13.35 -7.90 -1.79
N LYS A 56 13.22 -8.50 -0.61
CA LYS A 56 12.47 -9.74 -0.42
C LYS A 56 10.99 -9.42 -0.32
N GLU A 57 10.20 -9.94 -1.25
CA GLU A 57 8.74 -9.89 -1.20
C GLU A 57 8.21 -10.80 -0.08
N GLU A 58 7.27 -10.30 0.71
CA GLU A 58 6.50 -11.06 1.70
C GLU A 58 5.03 -11.07 1.30
N VAL A 59 4.40 -12.24 1.42
CA VAL A 59 3.01 -12.47 1.03
C VAL A 59 2.23 -13.00 2.22
N ILE A 60 1.10 -12.37 2.53
CA ILE A 60 0.15 -12.76 3.57
C ILE A 60 -1.21 -12.95 2.91
N SER A 61 -1.97 -13.99 3.29
CA SER A 61 -3.30 -14.24 2.72
C SER A 61 -4.33 -14.64 3.75
N SER A 62 -5.60 -14.37 3.44
CA SER A 62 -6.78 -14.84 4.20
C SER A 62 -7.87 -15.29 3.24
N ASP A 63 -8.41 -16.49 3.47
CA ASP A 63 -9.57 -16.99 2.73
C ASP A 63 -10.86 -16.34 3.25
N SER A 64 -11.86 -16.23 2.38
CA SER A 64 -13.19 -15.75 2.72
C SER A 64 -13.94 -16.75 3.60
N PRO A 65 -14.95 -16.32 4.38
CA PRO A 65 -15.79 -17.18 5.21
C PRO A 65 -16.35 -18.40 4.47
N ASP A 66 -16.75 -18.23 3.21
CA ASP A 66 -17.31 -19.31 2.40
C ASP A 66 -16.25 -20.17 1.67
N GLY A 67 -14.97 -19.80 1.79
CA GLY A 67 -13.83 -20.46 1.15
C GLY A 67 -13.76 -20.30 -0.38
N LYS A 68 -14.55 -19.41 -0.99
CA LYS A 68 -14.58 -19.19 -2.44
C LYS A 68 -13.75 -18.00 -2.90
N LYS A 69 -13.24 -17.17 -1.99
CA LYS A 69 -12.37 -16.04 -2.31
C LYS A 69 -11.14 -16.01 -1.42
N LYS A 70 -10.10 -15.33 -1.87
CA LYS A 70 -8.85 -15.10 -1.15
C LYS A 70 -8.46 -13.63 -1.20
N LEU A 71 -8.01 -13.10 -0.06
CA LEU A 71 -7.40 -11.79 0.08
C LEU A 71 -5.89 -12.00 0.20
N THR A 72 -5.12 -11.30 -0.63
CA THR A 72 -3.65 -11.41 -0.66
C THR A 72 -3.04 -10.03 -0.47
N LEU A 73 -2.18 -9.88 0.53
CA LEU A 73 -1.36 -8.71 0.80
C LEU A 73 0.08 -9.05 0.43
N LYS A 74 0.59 -8.42 -0.63
CA LYS A 74 2.01 -8.47 -1.02
C LYS A 74 2.70 -7.21 -0.49
N LYS A 75 3.89 -7.35 0.08
CA LYS A 75 4.69 -6.20 0.53
C LYS A 75 6.16 -6.35 0.19
N ILE A 76 6.78 -5.24 -0.20
CA ILE A 76 8.19 -5.15 -0.57
C ILE A 76 8.80 -3.99 0.20
N ARG A 77 9.79 -4.28 1.03
CA ARG A 77 10.50 -3.26 1.81
C ARG A 77 11.71 -2.74 1.06
N GLU A 78 11.74 -1.42 0.85
CA GLU A 78 12.81 -0.69 0.16
C GLU A 78 13.34 0.43 1.05
N GLY A 79 14.32 0.09 1.88
CA GLY A 79 14.92 1.04 2.82
C GLY A 79 13.92 1.51 3.90
N SER A 80 13.58 2.80 3.86
CA SER A 80 12.63 3.44 4.78
C SER A 80 11.19 3.35 4.30
N LEU A 81 10.92 2.85 3.08
CA LEU A 81 9.56 2.71 2.54
C LEU A 81 9.20 1.23 2.41
N THR A 82 7.90 0.95 2.52
CA THR A 82 7.33 -0.36 2.20
C THR A 82 6.21 -0.16 1.19
N ALA A 83 6.35 -0.79 0.03
CA ALA A 83 5.31 -0.87 -0.98
C ALA A 83 4.38 -2.03 -0.64
N TYR A 84 3.07 -1.79 -0.72
CA TYR A 84 2.00 -2.75 -0.48
C TYR A 84 1.09 -2.81 -1.69
N SER A 85 0.73 -4.03 -2.09
CA SER A 85 -0.31 -4.29 -3.09
C SER A 85 -1.28 -5.34 -2.55
N VAL A 86 -2.58 -5.05 -2.65
CA VAL A 86 -3.65 -5.87 -2.09
C VAL A 86 -4.55 -6.38 -3.19
N PHE A 87 -4.78 -7.68 -3.21
CA PHE A 87 -5.53 -8.37 -4.24
C PHE A 87 -6.65 -9.23 -3.66
N THR A 88 -7.73 -9.38 -4.40
CA THR A 88 -8.72 -10.44 -4.20
C THR A 88 -8.73 -11.40 -5.38
N SER A 89 -9.05 -12.67 -5.13
CA SER A 89 -9.18 -13.68 -6.19
C SER A 89 -10.23 -14.74 -5.83
N ASP A 90 -10.77 -15.44 -6.83
CA ASP A 90 -11.69 -16.56 -6.65
C ASP A 90 -10.94 -17.90 -6.43
N ILE A 91 -11.58 -18.83 -5.70
CA ILE A 91 -11.11 -20.19 -5.39
C ILE A 91 -12.12 -21.22 -5.97
N PRO A 92 -11.69 -22.32 -6.61
CA PRO A 92 -10.31 -22.69 -6.89
C PRO A 92 -9.71 -21.83 -8.00
N GLU A 93 -8.42 -21.55 -7.87
CA GLU A 93 -7.58 -20.96 -8.91
C GLU A 93 -7.85 -21.67 -10.25
N VAL A 94 -8.66 -21.06 -11.11
CA VAL A 94 -8.57 -21.34 -12.54
C VAL A 94 -7.11 -21.08 -12.92
N ALA A 95 -6.53 -21.84 -13.85
CA ALA A 95 -5.08 -21.90 -14.14
C ALA A 95 -4.34 -20.55 -14.32
N SER A 96 -5.05 -19.42 -14.33
CA SER A 96 -4.54 -18.12 -13.90
C SER A 96 -5.65 -17.44 -13.06
N PRO A 97 -5.49 -17.24 -11.74
CA PRO A 97 -6.48 -16.52 -10.95
C PRO A 97 -6.63 -15.13 -11.55
N SER A 98 -7.87 -14.71 -11.81
CA SER A 98 -8.16 -13.31 -12.06
C SER A 98 -7.99 -12.55 -10.75
N GLU A 99 -6.73 -12.21 -10.41
CA GLU A 99 -6.42 -11.31 -9.30
C GLU A 99 -7.00 -9.93 -9.62
N VAL A 100 -7.82 -9.41 -8.73
CA VAL A 100 -8.32 -8.03 -8.77
C VAL A 100 -7.51 -7.22 -7.78
N LEU A 101 -6.76 -6.25 -8.27
CA LEU A 101 -6.07 -5.28 -7.43
C LEU A 101 -7.10 -4.35 -6.78
N ILE A 102 -7.16 -4.31 -5.45
CA ILE A 102 -8.12 -3.48 -4.70
C ILE A 102 -7.46 -2.29 -4.00
N TYR A 103 -6.15 -2.34 -3.74
CA TYR A 103 -5.42 -1.26 -3.08
C TYR A 103 -3.91 -1.33 -3.35
N GLU A 104 -3.28 -0.17 -3.53
CA GLU A 104 -1.82 -0.02 -3.54
C GLU A 104 -1.41 1.19 -2.73
N ALA A 105 -0.34 1.05 -1.96
CA ALA A 105 0.22 2.13 -1.17
C ALA A 105 1.73 1.97 -1.01
N THR A 106 2.43 3.09 -0.87
CA THR A 106 3.80 3.12 -0.40
C THR A 106 3.83 3.94 0.87
N ILE A 107 4.09 3.29 2.00
CA ILE A 107 4.07 3.92 3.33
C ILE A 107 5.44 3.83 3.98
N ASP A 108 5.66 4.65 5.01
CA ASP A 108 6.88 4.60 5.82
C ASP A 108 7.01 3.24 6.51
N SER A 109 8.22 2.68 6.58
CA SER A 109 8.47 1.36 7.15
C SER A 109 8.27 1.29 8.67
N SER A 110 8.09 2.42 9.34
CA SER A 110 7.62 2.47 10.73
C SER A 110 6.11 2.21 10.87
N GLN A 111 5.37 2.31 9.76
CA GLN A 111 3.96 1.98 9.67
C GLN A 111 3.77 0.55 9.17
N ARG A 112 2.59 -0.01 9.39
CA ARG A 112 2.30 -1.39 9.00
C ARG A 112 0.86 -1.54 8.54
N LEU A 113 0.69 -1.85 7.25
CA LEU A 113 -0.56 -2.39 6.73
C LEU A 113 -0.65 -3.90 7.00
N SER A 114 -1.82 -4.39 7.40
CA SER A 114 -2.06 -5.78 7.78
C SER A 114 -3.47 -6.26 7.46
N ILE A 115 -3.64 -7.59 7.40
CA ILE A 115 -4.92 -8.28 7.31
C ILE A 115 -5.34 -8.74 8.72
N PRO A 116 -6.37 -8.16 9.34
CA PRO A 116 -6.91 -8.63 10.62
C PRO A 116 -7.64 -9.96 10.49
N TYR A 117 -7.84 -10.68 11.62
CA TYR A 117 -8.47 -12.02 11.62
C TYR A 117 -9.88 -12.04 11.01
N ASN A 118 -10.72 -11.06 11.32
CA ASN A 118 -12.10 -10.98 10.86
C ASN A 118 -12.25 -10.02 9.65
N THR A 119 -11.29 -10.04 8.72
CA THR A 119 -11.19 -9.05 7.62
C THR A 119 -12.37 -9.10 6.64
N TRP A 120 -12.92 -10.27 6.36
CA TRP A 120 -13.93 -10.50 5.32
C TRP A 120 -15.35 -10.31 5.85
N SER A 121 -16.20 -9.61 5.09
CA SER A 121 -17.62 -9.55 5.40
C SER A 121 -18.25 -10.94 5.26
N PRO A 122 -19.30 -11.26 6.05
CA PRO A 122 -19.95 -12.57 6.00
C PRO A 122 -20.51 -13.01 4.63
N ASP A 123 -20.70 -12.07 3.71
CA ASP A 123 -21.17 -12.30 2.33
C ASP A 123 -20.06 -12.15 1.27
N ASP A 124 -18.80 -12.04 1.71
CA ASP A 124 -17.59 -11.91 0.89
C ASP A 124 -17.55 -10.67 -0.03
N ALA A 125 -18.47 -9.72 0.17
CA ALA A 125 -18.60 -8.52 -0.65
C ALA A 125 -17.58 -7.43 -0.29
N TYR A 126 -17.08 -7.43 0.95
CA TYR A 126 -16.18 -6.42 1.48
C TYR A 126 -15.05 -7.03 2.28
N VAL A 127 -13.94 -6.30 2.35
CA VAL A 127 -12.81 -6.59 3.23
C VAL A 127 -12.41 -5.34 3.98
N PHE A 128 -11.82 -5.49 5.16
CA PHE A 128 -11.17 -4.37 5.83
C PHE A 128 -9.71 -4.65 6.17
N LEU A 129 -8.87 -3.63 6.05
CA LEU A 129 -7.45 -3.65 6.40
C LEU A 129 -7.19 -2.74 7.59
N GLN A 130 -6.13 -3.04 8.33
CA GLN A 130 -5.63 -2.21 9.43
C GLN A 130 -4.26 -1.66 9.09
N GLU A 131 -4.07 -0.36 9.31
CA GLU A 131 -2.77 0.30 9.26
C GLU A 131 -2.39 0.81 10.64
N ASP A 132 -1.28 0.30 11.17
CA ASP A 132 -0.71 0.76 12.43
C ASP A 132 0.37 1.81 12.19
N SER A 133 0.27 2.94 12.87
CA SER A 133 1.26 4.02 12.86
C SER A 133 1.50 4.58 14.27
N GLN A 134 2.44 5.52 14.40
CA GLN A 134 2.63 6.25 15.67
C GLN A 134 1.43 7.12 16.04
N ALA A 135 0.59 7.50 15.07
CA ALA A 135 -0.66 8.23 15.32
C ALA A 135 -1.82 7.32 15.76
N GLY A 136 -1.63 5.99 15.68
CA GLY A 136 -2.58 4.97 16.10
C GLY A 136 -2.96 4.03 14.95
N ARG A 137 -4.13 3.39 15.05
CA ARG A 137 -4.64 2.42 14.06
C ARG A 137 -5.71 3.00 13.15
N ASP A 138 -5.44 3.00 11.86
CA ASP A 138 -6.40 3.31 10.81
C ASP A 138 -7.01 2.04 10.25
N TYR A 139 -8.24 2.18 9.74
CA TYR A 139 -9.00 1.06 9.19
C TYR A 139 -9.66 1.48 7.89
N TYR A 140 -9.49 0.64 6.87
CA TYR A 140 -9.94 0.90 5.52
C TYR A 140 -10.85 -0.23 5.06
N VAL A 141 -12.02 0.11 4.53
CA VAL A 141 -12.95 -0.89 3.98
C VAL A 141 -12.99 -0.77 2.47
N PHE A 142 -12.88 -1.91 1.78
CA PHE A 142 -12.84 -2.01 0.33
C PHE A 142 -13.96 -2.93 -0.16
N SER A 143 -14.48 -2.69 -1.36
CA SER A 143 -15.20 -3.73 -2.09
C SER A 143 -14.24 -4.84 -2.47
N SER A 144 -14.64 -6.11 -2.29
CA SER A 144 -13.84 -7.26 -2.71
C SER A 144 -13.70 -7.35 -4.24
N THR A 145 -14.44 -6.54 -4.99
CA THR A 145 -14.37 -6.47 -6.46
C THR A 145 -13.52 -5.29 -6.97
N GLY A 146 -12.95 -4.49 -6.07
CA GLY A 146 -12.19 -3.27 -6.42
C GLY A 146 -13.06 -2.09 -6.87
N GLY A 147 -14.39 -2.24 -6.84
CA GLY A 147 -15.32 -1.16 -7.16
C GLY A 147 -15.33 -0.05 -6.12
N SER A 148 -15.67 1.17 -6.56
CA SER A 148 -15.84 2.34 -5.69
C SER A 148 -17.15 2.30 -4.91
N PHE A 149 -17.17 2.97 -3.76
CA PHE A 149 -18.38 3.24 -2.99
C PHE A 149 -19.24 4.33 -3.65
N ALA A 150 -20.46 4.52 -3.15
CA ALA A 150 -21.43 5.48 -3.71
C ALA A 150 -20.94 6.94 -3.70
N ASN A 151 -19.98 7.28 -2.83
CA ASN A 151 -19.33 8.59 -2.78
C ASN A 151 -18.19 8.75 -3.81
N GLY A 152 -17.91 7.72 -4.62
CA GLY A 152 -16.82 7.68 -5.60
C GLY A 152 -15.45 7.33 -5.01
N GLU A 153 -15.35 7.12 -3.69
CA GLU A 153 -14.11 6.71 -3.05
C GLU A 153 -13.84 5.22 -3.28
N GLN A 154 -12.56 4.86 -3.44
CA GLN A 154 -12.14 3.46 -3.57
C GLN A 154 -12.26 2.68 -2.25
N TYR A 155 -12.16 3.39 -1.13
CA TYR A 155 -12.26 2.81 0.20
C TYR A 155 -12.93 3.78 1.17
N LEU A 156 -13.47 3.25 2.26
CA LEU A 156 -13.97 4.04 3.38
C LEU A 156 -12.92 4.08 4.49
N HIS A 157 -12.50 5.29 4.89
CA HIS A 157 -11.57 5.50 6.00
C HIS A 157 -12.35 5.59 7.32
N ILE A 158 -12.40 4.50 8.08
CA ILE A 158 -13.32 4.38 9.22
C ILE A 158 -12.98 5.36 10.34
N ARG A 159 -11.69 5.59 10.62
CA ARG A 159 -11.30 6.55 11.65
C ARG A 159 -11.78 7.97 11.31
N ASP A 160 -11.46 8.49 10.13
CA ASP A 160 -11.93 9.80 9.66
C ASP A 160 -13.45 9.95 9.73
N LEU A 161 -14.19 8.93 9.25
CA LEU A 161 -15.65 8.90 9.35
C LEU A 161 -16.12 8.95 10.81
N PHE A 162 -15.48 8.18 11.68
CA PHE A 162 -15.79 8.11 13.10
C PHE A 162 -15.52 9.44 13.79
N THR A 163 -14.32 10.01 13.65
CA THR A 163 -13.92 11.28 14.26
C THR A 163 -14.85 12.42 13.82
N LYS A 164 -15.32 12.40 12.57
CA LYS A 164 -16.29 13.38 12.06
C LYS A 164 -17.69 13.19 12.65
N GLY A 165 -18.14 11.94 12.80
CA GLY A 165 -19.50 11.62 13.27
C GLY A 165 -19.68 11.55 14.79
N ARG A 166 -18.60 11.29 15.53
CA ARG A 166 -18.55 11.03 16.97
C ARG A 166 -17.31 11.69 17.62
N PRO A 167 -17.15 13.02 17.52
CA PRO A 167 -15.97 13.72 18.04
C PRO A 167 -15.78 13.61 19.56
N GLU A 168 -16.82 13.21 20.29
CA GLU A 168 -16.80 12.98 21.74
C GLU A 168 -16.14 11.65 22.16
N PHE A 169 -15.80 10.79 21.20
CA PHE A 169 -15.14 9.50 21.43
C PHE A 169 -13.88 9.36 20.57
N THR A 170 -12.97 8.50 21.01
CA THR A 170 -11.80 8.08 20.23
C THR A 170 -11.95 6.62 19.84
N LEU A 171 -11.85 6.34 18.54
CA LEU A 171 -11.81 4.97 18.03
C LEU A 171 -10.53 4.28 18.51
N THR A 172 -10.69 3.14 19.19
CA THR A 172 -9.54 2.33 19.63
C THR A 172 -9.34 1.12 18.74
N GLU A 173 -10.43 0.47 18.31
CA GLU A 173 -10.34 -0.81 17.60
C GLU A 173 -11.55 -1.05 16.70
N VAL A 174 -11.32 -1.74 15.59
CA VAL A 174 -12.36 -2.37 14.78
C VAL A 174 -12.15 -3.88 14.86
N THR A 175 -13.06 -4.59 15.54
CA THR A 175 -12.91 -6.05 15.79
C THR A 175 -13.35 -6.89 14.58
N GLY A 176 -14.01 -6.26 13.61
CA GLY A 176 -14.44 -6.83 12.34
C GLY A 176 -15.95 -6.82 12.18
N TRP A 177 -16.47 -7.76 11.39
CA TRP A 177 -17.87 -7.76 10.97
C TRP A 177 -18.80 -8.37 12.01
N ALA A 178 -19.90 -7.68 12.30
CA ALA A 178 -21.08 -8.20 13.00
C ALA A 178 -22.14 -8.74 12.02
N ALA A 179 -22.18 -8.19 10.80
CA ALA A 179 -23.10 -8.56 9.73
C ALA A 179 -22.49 -8.13 8.38
N PRO A 180 -23.04 -8.54 7.23
CA PRO A 180 -22.53 -8.17 5.89
C PRO A 180 -22.17 -6.69 5.69
N TYR A 181 -22.93 -5.78 6.30
CA TYR A 181 -22.75 -4.33 6.17
C TYR A 181 -22.43 -3.63 7.50
N LEU A 182 -22.15 -4.39 8.57
CA LEU A 182 -21.94 -3.84 9.91
C LEU A 182 -20.56 -4.21 10.46
N LEU A 183 -19.75 -3.20 10.76
CA LEU A 183 -18.48 -3.35 11.48
C LEU A 183 -18.64 -2.97 12.94
N ILE A 184 -17.96 -3.70 13.83
CA ILE A 184 -17.92 -3.40 15.26
C ILE A 184 -16.76 -2.45 15.53
N VAL A 185 -17.06 -1.31 16.15
CA VAL A 185 -16.10 -0.27 16.49
C VAL A 185 -16.10 -0.08 18.01
N ASN A 186 -14.93 -0.24 18.62
CA ASN A 186 -14.70 -0.04 20.04
C ASN A 186 -14.03 1.30 20.30
N THR A 187 -14.40 1.94 21.41
CA THR A 187 -14.00 3.33 21.67
C THR A 187 -13.57 3.57 23.11
N ILE A 188 -12.96 4.72 23.34
CA ILE A 188 -12.80 5.34 24.65
C ILE A 188 -13.38 6.76 24.60
N THR A 189 -13.76 7.28 25.75
CA THR A 189 -14.10 8.70 25.92
C THR A 189 -12.84 9.57 25.84
N THR A 190 -13.02 10.89 25.68
CA THR A 190 -11.89 11.85 25.62
C THR A 190 -11.06 11.93 26.90
N ASP A 191 -11.61 11.51 28.04
CA ASP A 191 -10.88 11.41 29.32
C ASP A 191 -10.13 10.08 29.50
N GLY A 192 -10.18 9.21 28.48
CA GLY A 192 -9.50 7.91 28.46
C GLY A 192 -10.25 6.80 29.17
N THR A 193 -11.48 7.03 29.65
CA THR A 193 -12.32 5.97 30.21
C THR A 193 -12.98 5.14 29.11
N GLU A 194 -13.51 3.97 29.51
CA GLU A 194 -14.11 3.03 28.57
C GLU A 194 -15.36 3.65 27.90
N GLY A 195 -15.33 3.74 26.57
CA GLY A 195 -16.43 4.24 25.76
C GLY A 195 -17.36 3.11 25.30
N PRO A 196 -18.54 3.46 24.76
CA PRO A 196 -19.44 2.48 24.17
C PRO A 196 -18.85 1.87 22.90
N SER A 197 -19.40 0.74 22.46
CA SER A 197 -19.16 0.21 21.12
C SER A 197 -20.18 0.77 20.14
N PHE A 198 -19.85 0.75 18.86
CA PHE A 198 -20.73 1.15 17.78
C PHE A 198 -20.78 0.08 16.71
N TRP A 199 -21.93 -0.05 16.05
CA TRP A 199 -21.96 -0.59 14.70
C TRP A 199 -21.73 0.55 13.71
N PHE A 200 -20.74 0.39 12.85
CA PHE A 200 -20.62 1.18 11.64
C PHE A 200 -21.41 0.49 10.52
N ASP A 201 -22.44 1.15 10.00
CA ASP A 201 -23.23 0.68 8.87
C ASP A 201 -22.66 1.26 7.56
N LEU A 202 -22.11 0.37 6.73
CA LEU A 202 -21.54 0.71 5.43
C LEU A 202 -22.54 1.41 4.49
N SER A 203 -23.82 1.02 4.56
CA SER A 203 -24.85 1.48 3.62
C SER A 203 -25.18 2.95 3.83
N SER A 204 -25.25 3.36 5.10
CA SER A 204 -25.56 4.72 5.51
C SER A 204 -24.31 5.54 5.87
N GLN A 205 -23.14 4.89 5.96
CA GLN A 205 -21.90 5.45 6.49
C GLN A 205 -22.09 6.11 7.87
N SER A 206 -22.90 5.48 8.71
CA SER A 206 -23.30 6.02 10.02
C SER A 206 -22.94 5.08 11.17
N PHE A 207 -22.93 5.62 12.39
CA PHE A 207 -22.55 4.89 13.60
C PHE A 207 -23.74 4.76 14.55
N ILE A 208 -24.13 3.52 14.83
CA ILE A 208 -25.20 3.16 15.76
C ILE A 208 -24.56 2.73 17.07
N GLN A 209 -24.82 3.48 18.14
CA GLN A 209 -24.27 3.15 19.46
C GLN A 209 -24.89 1.88 20.03
N LEU A 210 -24.06 1.01 20.61
CA LEU A 210 -24.48 -0.18 21.33
C LEU A 210 -24.57 0.11 22.83
N SER A 211 -25.48 -0.59 23.51
CA SER A 211 -25.69 -0.43 24.95
C SER A 211 -24.54 -0.96 25.81
N THR A 212 -23.72 -1.85 25.27
CA THR A 212 -22.61 -2.52 25.97
C THR A 212 -21.40 -2.58 25.05
N ARG A 213 -20.20 -2.56 25.65
CA ARG A 213 -18.97 -2.79 24.89
C ARG A 213 -18.95 -4.21 24.32
N PHE A 214 -18.41 -4.34 23.12
CA PHE A 214 -18.11 -5.62 22.49
C PHE A 214 -16.67 -6.01 22.83
N ASN A 215 -16.51 -7.18 23.46
CA ASN A 215 -15.21 -7.75 23.83
C ASN A 215 -14.81 -8.87 22.88
#